data_AF-A0A8J1Y7W1-F1
#
_entry.id   AF-A0A8J1Y7W1-F1
#
_cell.length_a   1.000
_cell.length_b   1.000
_cell.length_c   1.000
_cell.angle_alpha   90.00
_cell.angle_beta   90.00
_cell.angle_gamma   90.00
#
_symmetry.space_group_name_H-M   'P 1'
#
loop_
_entity.id
_entity.type
_entity.pdbx_description
1 polymer ?
#
loop_
_entity_poly.entity_id
_entity_poly.type
_entity_poly.pdbx_seq_one_letter_code
_entity_poly.pdbx_strand_id
1 'polypeptide(L)'
;RVKAIGRLAATMIGIVCCGAAVVLSLLWQWLDRQLYLLFIIIILQGAGGAALQIGITTSVGIMFMGNNEAAFANYKMWQSVGSAVTFIYSTFLCMYIKLYIMLTVIVVGTVCVLVLEVIYKRQKTR
;
A
#
# COMPACT_ATOMS: atom_id res chain seq x y z
N ARG A 1 -0.23 23.38 7.89
CA ARG A 1 -0.62 22.28 8.82
C ARG A 1 -1.73 21.40 8.23
N VAL A 2 -2.77 21.97 7.61
CA VAL A 2 -3.90 21.22 6.99
C VAL A 2 -3.50 20.31 5.82
N LYS A 3 -2.55 20.75 4.96
CA LYS A 3 -2.06 19.94 3.81
C LYS A 3 -1.36 18.62 4.17
N ALA A 4 -0.75 18.51 5.36
CA ALA A 4 -0.04 17.29 5.78
C ALA A 4 -0.98 16.26 6.41
N ILE A 5 -2.02 16.72 7.11
CA ILE A 5 -3.03 15.87 7.75
C ILE A 5 -3.93 15.23 6.69
N GLY A 6 -4.29 15.98 5.63
CA GLY A 6 -5.08 15.44 4.51
C GLY A 6 -4.37 14.32 3.74
N ARG A 7 -3.03 14.34 3.66
CA ARG A 7 -2.24 13.32 2.96
C ARG A 7 -2.13 12.01 3.74
N LEU A 8 -1.90 12.12 5.06
CA LEU A 8 -1.88 10.94 5.95
C LEU A 8 -3.26 10.31 6.05
N ALA A 9 -4.31 11.12 6.12
CA ALA A 9 -5.68 10.65 6.05
C ALA A 9 -5.94 9.90 4.73
N ALA A 10 -5.48 10.42 3.59
CA ALA A 10 -5.63 9.75 2.29
C ALA A 10 -4.89 8.40 2.21
N THR A 11 -3.68 8.28 2.78
CA THR A 11 -2.98 6.98 2.87
C THR A 11 -3.69 6.00 3.79
N MET A 12 -4.19 6.47 4.93
CA MET A 12 -4.89 5.62 5.90
C MET A 12 -6.22 5.12 5.32
N ILE A 13 -6.95 5.98 4.61
CA ILE A 13 -8.16 5.61 3.87
C ILE A 13 -7.83 4.56 2.79
N GLY A 14 -6.72 4.71 2.07
CA GLY A 14 -6.24 3.72 1.10
C GLY A 14 -5.93 2.35 1.73
N ILE A 15 -5.26 2.32 2.90
CA ILE A 15 -4.94 1.08 3.63
C ILE A 15 -6.22 0.38 4.07
N VAL A 16 -7.17 1.15 4.64
CA VAL A 16 -8.45 0.61 5.10
C VAL A 16 -9.28 0.08 3.93
N CYS A 17 -9.31 0.81 2.81
CA CYS A 17 -10.03 0.42 1.61
C CYS A 17 -9.44 -0.83 0.94
N CYS A 18 -8.11 -0.91 0.81
CA CYS A 18 -7.43 -2.12 0.33
C CYS A 18 -7.60 -3.31 1.29
N GLY A 19 -7.46 -3.09 2.59
CA GLY A 19 -7.66 -4.13 3.61
C GLY A 19 -9.08 -4.68 3.58
N ALA A 20 -10.08 -3.81 3.49
CA ALA A 20 -11.48 -4.20 3.33
C ALA A 20 -11.70 -4.98 2.02
N ALA A 21 -11.12 -4.55 0.90
CA ALA A 21 -11.22 -5.27 -0.37
C ALA A 21 -10.58 -6.68 -0.33
N VAL A 22 -9.44 -6.82 0.34
CA VAL A 22 -8.77 -8.13 0.55
C VAL A 22 -9.62 -9.03 1.45
N VAL A 23 -10.20 -8.49 2.53
CA VAL A 23 -11.11 -9.24 3.41
C VAL A 23 -12.39 -9.66 2.68
N LEU A 24 -12.99 -8.77 1.87
CA LEU A 24 -14.10 -9.13 0.99
C LEU A 24 -13.71 -10.23 0.00
N SER A 25 -12.47 -10.21 -0.52
CA SER A 25 -11.98 -11.26 -1.41
C SER A 25 -11.81 -12.61 -0.69
N LEU A 26 -11.45 -12.64 0.60
CA LEU A 26 -11.44 -13.85 1.43
C LEU A 26 -12.86 -14.37 1.68
N LEU A 27 -13.80 -13.48 1.96
CA LEU A 27 -15.20 -13.84 2.23
C LEU A 27 -15.91 -14.35 0.97
N TRP A 28 -15.51 -13.87 -0.22
CA TRP A 28 -16.07 -14.33 -1.50
C TRP A 28 -15.63 -15.75 -1.89
N GLN A 29 -14.50 -16.26 -1.40
CA GLN A 29 -14.03 -17.64 -1.66
C GLN A 29 -15.05 -18.71 -1.27
N TRP A 30 -16.03 -18.35 -0.43
CA TRP A 30 -17.08 -19.23 0.07
C TRP A 30 -18.39 -19.15 -0.73
N LEU A 31 -18.54 -18.21 -1.69
CA LEU A 31 -19.80 -17.96 -2.38
C LEU A 31 -19.62 -17.88 -3.91
N ASP A 32 -19.38 -19.05 -4.51
CA ASP A 32 -19.31 -19.29 -5.96
C ASP A 32 -20.66 -19.02 -6.66
N ARG A 33 -20.96 -17.77 -7.06
CA ARG A 33 -21.86 -17.52 -8.23
C ARG A 33 -22.04 -16.10 -8.78
N GLN A 34 -21.33 -15.05 -8.36
CA GLN A 34 -21.62 -13.69 -8.83
C GLN A 34 -20.41 -12.93 -9.41
N LEU A 35 -20.34 -12.88 -10.75
CA LEU A 35 -19.30 -12.19 -11.53
C LEU A 35 -19.21 -10.68 -11.23
N TYR A 36 -20.36 -10.04 -10.94
CA TYR A 36 -20.43 -8.60 -10.63
C TYR A 36 -19.62 -8.20 -9.39
N LEU A 37 -19.54 -9.07 -8.38
CA LEU A 37 -18.79 -8.80 -7.15
C LEU A 37 -17.28 -8.75 -7.41
N LEU A 38 -16.77 -9.58 -8.33
CA LEU A 38 -15.35 -9.56 -8.72
C LEU A 38 -14.94 -8.22 -9.33
N PHE A 39 -15.76 -7.66 -10.21
CA PHE A 39 -15.49 -6.35 -10.81
C PHE A 39 -15.44 -5.26 -9.74
N ILE A 40 -16.40 -5.24 -8.81
CA ILE A 40 -16.44 -4.24 -7.73
C ILE A 40 -15.21 -4.35 -6.83
N ILE A 41 -14.81 -5.59 -6.48
CA ILE A 41 -13.64 -5.85 -5.65
C ILE A 41 -12.35 -5.34 -6.34
N ILE A 42 -12.15 -5.66 -7.62
CA ILE A 42 -10.95 -5.23 -8.36
C ILE A 42 -10.92 -3.70 -8.49
N ILE A 43 -12.06 -3.07 -8.76
CA ILE A 43 -12.17 -1.61 -8.81
C ILE A 43 -11.81 -0.99 -7.46
N LEU A 44 -12.35 -1.52 -6.37
CA LEU A 44 -12.10 -1.04 -5.01
C LEU A 44 -10.62 -1.23 -4.63
N GLN A 45 -10.06 -2.39 -4.93
CA GLN A 45 -8.66 -2.73 -4.65
C GLN A 45 -7.70 -1.87 -5.49
N GLY A 46 -8.03 -1.62 -6.76
CA GLY A 46 -7.27 -0.73 -7.64
C GLY A 46 -7.30 0.73 -7.16
N ALA A 47 -8.46 1.23 -6.77
CA ALA A 47 -8.61 2.58 -6.23
C ALA A 47 -7.82 2.78 -4.92
N GLY A 48 -7.92 1.82 -3.99
CA GLY A 48 -7.14 1.86 -2.75
C GLY A 48 -5.63 1.78 -3.02
N GLY A 49 -5.21 0.91 -3.94
CA GLY A 49 -3.80 0.74 -4.30
C GLY A 49 -3.19 2.00 -4.91
N ALA A 50 -3.96 2.69 -5.77
CA ALA A 50 -3.55 3.97 -6.34
C ALA A 50 -3.39 5.05 -5.26
N ALA A 51 -4.33 5.14 -4.31
CA ALA A 51 -4.25 6.10 -3.20
C ALA A 51 -3.00 5.87 -2.34
N LEU A 52 -2.67 4.60 -2.06
CA LEU A 52 -1.45 4.24 -1.33
C LEU A 52 -0.19 4.61 -2.08
N GLN A 53 -0.13 4.30 -3.37
CA GLN A 53 1.03 4.62 -4.21
C GLN A 53 1.30 6.13 -4.25
N ILE A 54 0.26 6.93 -4.46
CA ILE A 54 0.35 8.40 -4.46
C ILE A 54 0.81 8.91 -3.09
N GLY A 55 0.25 8.37 -2.03
CA GLY A 55 0.58 8.76 -0.67
C GLY A 55 2.03 8.47 -0.26
N ILE A 56 2.57 7.30 -0.64
CA ILE A 56 3.98 6.93 -0.40
C ILE A 56 4.90 7.81 -1.23
N THR A 57 4.63 7.96 -2.53
CA THR A 57 5.45 8.79 -3.44
C THR A 57 5.51 10.24 -2.98
N THR A 58 4.38 10.78 -2.52
CA THR A 58 4.31 12.14 -1.97
C THR A 58 5.05 12.26 -0.64
N SER A 59 5.09 11.20 0.17
CA SER A 59 5.81 11.17 1.44
C SER A 59 7.33 11.12 1.23
N VAL A 60 7.81 10.38 0.23
CA VAL A 60 9.23 10.37 -0.15
C VAL A 60 9.67 11.75 -0.68
N GLY A 61 8.85 12.38 -1.54
CA GLY A 61 9.18 13.68 -2.13
C GLY A 61 9.23 14.85 -1.14
N ILE A 62 8.50 14.80 -0.02
CA ILE A 62 8.59 15.86 1.00
C ILE A 62 9.68 15.65 2.04
N MET A 63 10.12 14.41 2.26
CA MET A 63 11.10 14.08 3.29
C MET A 63 12.52 14.45 2.83
N PHE A 64 12.75 14.53 1.51
CA PHE A 64 14.06 14.76 0.91
C PHE A 64 14.08 15.94 -0.06
N MET A 65 13.44 17.06 0.28
CA MET A 65 13.34 18.25 -0.61
C MET A 65 14.69 18.73 -1.18
N GLY A 66 15.83 18.46 -0.52
CA GLY A 66 17.18 18.79 -1.00
C GLY A 66 17.91 17.68 -1.78
N ASN A 67 17.43 16.43 -1.78
CA ASN A 67 18.02 15.31 -2.53
C ASN A 67 16.93 14.35 -3.05
N ASN A 68 15.95 14.91 -3.76
CA ASN A 68 14.77 14.17 -4.24
C ASN A 68 15.15 13.08 -5.25
N GLU A 69 16.19 13.30 -6.06
CA GLU A 69 16.59 12.38 -7.14
C GLU A 69 17.10 11.05 -6.58
N ALA A 70 18.00 11.07 -5.59
CA ALA A 70 18.53 9.86 -4.97
C ALA A 70 17.44 9.10 -4.20
N ALA A 71 16.59 9.81 -3.47
CA ALA A 71 15.50 9.20 -2.70
C ALA A 71 14.47 8.53 -3.62
N PHE A 72 14.12 9.17 -4.74
CA PHE A 72 13.17 8.61 -5.70
C PHE A 72 13.76 7.46 -6.51
N ALA A 73 15.04 7.53 -6.87
CA ALA A 73 15.76 6.42 -7.49
C ALA A 73 15.75 5.18 -6.58
N ASN A 74 16.06 5.34 -5.30
CA ASN A 74 16.05 4.23 -4.34
C ASN A 74 14.63 3.67 -4.12
N TYR A 75 13.61 4.52 -4.06
CA TYR A 75 12.21 4.09 -3.96
C TYR A 75 11.79 3.23 -5.16
N LYS A 76 12.09 3.68 -6.38
CA LYS A 76 11.81 2.91 -7.61
C LYS A 76 12.57 1.60 -7.67
N MET A 77 13.82 1.59 -7.20
CA MET A 77 14.62 0.37 -7.12
C MET A 77 13.94 -0.65 -6.20
N TRP A 78 13.52 -0.22 -5.01
CA TRP A 78 12.79 -1.08 -4.08
C TRP A 78 11.46 -1.60 -4.65
N GLN A 79 10.74 -0.76 -5.39
CA GLN A 79 9.51 -1.16 -6.07
C GLN A 79 9.75 -2.23 -7.14
N SER A 80 10.85 -2.12 -7.89
CA SER A 80 11.27 -3.13 -8.87
C SER A 80 11.65 -4.44 -8.19
N VAL A 81 12.42 -4.39 -7.10
CA VAL A 81 12.75 -5.56 -6.29
C VAL A 81 11.47 -6.25 -5.82
N GLY A 82 10.53 -5.52 -5.22
CA GLY A 82 9.27 -6.09 -4.77
C GLY A 82 8.48 -6.79 -5.88
N SER A 83 8.46 -6.21 -7.09
CA SER A 83 7.83 -6.82 -8.26
C SER A 83 8.55 -8.08 -8.72
N ALA A 84 9.88 -8.05 -8.76
CA ALA A 84 10.71 -9.20 -9.15
C ALA A 84 10.50 -10.37 -8.18
N VAL A 85 10.50 -10.08 -6.88
CA VAL A 85 10.30 -11.14 -5.91
C VAL A 85 8.85 -11.66 -5.99
N THR A 86 7.85 -10.79 -6.18
CA THR A 86 6.43 -11.17 -6.43
C THR A 86 6.28 -12.14 -7.58
N PHE A 87 7.00 -11.90 -8.68
CA PHE A 87 6.98 -12.75 -9.85
C PHE A 87 7.52 -14.15 -9.54
N ILE A 88 8.64 -14.24 -8.80
CA ILE A 88 9.25 -15.52 -8.41
C ILE A 88 8.28 -16.34 -7.57
N TYR A 89 7.64 -15.76 -6.55
CA TYR A 89 6.71 -16.53 -5.73
C TYR A 89 5.37 -16.83 -6.43
N SER A 90 4.96 -16.05 -7.43
CA SER A 90 3.66 -16.26 -8.08
C SER A 90 3.55 -17.61 -8.79
N THR A 91 4.66 -18.25 -9.16
CA THR A 91 4.68 -19.54 -9.87
C THR A 91 4.64 -20.76 -8.93
N PHE A 92 5.00 -20.60 -7.66
CA PHE A 92 5.16 -21.71 -6.71
C PHE A 92 4.08 -21.81 -5.64
N LEU A 93 3.29 -20.75 -5.41
CA LEU A 93 2.38 -20.68 -4.26
C LEU A 93 0.90 -20.85 -4.61
N CYS A 94 0.23 -21.70 -3.83
CA CYS A 94 -1.21 -21.90 -3.86
C CYS A 94 -1.98 -20.62 -3.45
N MET A 95 -3.22 -20.45 -3.94
CA MET A 95 -4.04 -19.24 -3.83
C MET A 95 -4.15 -18.69 -2.40
N TYR A 96 -4.24 -19.56 -1.40
CA TYR A 96 -4.33 -19.17 0.02
C TYR A 96 -3.10 -18.41 0.51
N ILE A 97 -1.90 -18.84 0.12
CA ILE A 97 -0.66 -18.23 0.60
C ILE A 97 -0.46 -16.85 -0.03
N LYS A 98 -0.94 -16.67 -1.27
CA LYS A 98 -0.94 -15.38 -1.96
C LYS A 98 -1.78 -14.32 -1.21
N LEU A 99 -2.91 -14.71 -0.61
CA LEU A 99 -3.72 -13.80 0.21
C LEU A 99 -3.07 -13.49 1.56
N TYR A 100 -2.44 -14.46 2.22
CA TYR A 100 -1.68 -14.19 3.44
C TYR A 100 -0.54 -13.20 3.21
N ILE A 101 0.19 -13.35 2.10
CA ILE A 101 1.26 -12.41 1.72
C ILE A 101 0.68 -11.00 1.53
N MET A 102 -0.41 -10.83 0.78
CA MET A 102 -1.09 -9.53 0.63
C MET A 102 -1.47 -8.89 1.97
N LEU A 103 -1.99 -9.68 2.91
CA LEU A 103 -2.40 -9.18 4.22
C LEU A 103 -1.18 -8.73 5.04
N THR A 104 -0.10 -9.51 5.06
CA THR A 104 1.14 -9.13 5.75
C THR A 104 1.75 -7.85 5.17
N VAL A 105 1.71 -7.67 3.84
CA VAL A 105 2.22 -6.47 3.16
C VAL A 105 1.40 -5.22 3.56
N ILE A 106 0.09 -5.35 3.72
CA ILE A 106 -0.76 -4.24 4.20
C ILE A 106 -0.41 -3.88 5.65
N VAL A 107 -0.18 -4.87 6.52
CA VAL A 107 0.23 -4.64 7.91
C VAL A 107 1.58 -3.92 7.96
N VAL A 108 2.58 -4.42 7.23
CA VAL A 108 3.90 -3.79 7.13
C VAL A 108 3.80 -2.36 6.57
N GLY A 109 2.97 -2.16 5.54
CA GLY A 109 2.70 -0.83 4.97
C GLY A 109 2.12 0.15 6.00
N THR A 110 1.21 -0.33 6.85
CA THR A 110 0.61 0.48 7.94
C THR A 110 1.67 0.88 8.97
N VAL A 111 2.54 -0.07 9.36
CA VAL A 111 3.64 0.21 10.30
C VAL A 111 4.62 1.23 9.71
N CYS A 112 4.99 1.11 8.44
CA CYS A 112 5.88 2.07 7.77
C CYS A 112 5.29 3.49 7.77
N VAL A 113 3.99 3.66 7.53
CA VAL A 113 3.33 4.97 7.56
C VAL A 113 3.35 5.56 8.98
N LEU A 114 3.10 4.73 10.01
CA LEU A 114 3.19 5.16 11.41
C LEU A 114 4.60 5.59 11.81
N VAL A 115 5.62 4.82 11.41
CA VAL A 115 7.03 5.15 11.66
C VAL A 115 7.41 6.46 10.98
N LEU A 116 6.99 6.67 9.73
CA LEU A 116 7.20 7.94 9.03
C LEU A 116 6.54 9.12 9.75
N GLU A 117 5.34 8.94 10.32
CA GLU A 117 4.69 9.98 11.11
C GLU A 117 5.49 10.33 12.37
N VAL A 118 5.99 9.32 13.09
CA VAL A 118 6.81 9.52 14.29
C VAL A 118 8.10 10.26 13.95
N ILE A 119 8.78 9.87 12.86
CA ILE A 119 10.02 10.54 12.41
C ILE A 119 9.73 11.99 12.00
N TYR A 120 8.64 12.23 11.26
CA TYR A 120 8.26 13.58 10.83
C TYR A 120 7.90 14.48 12.03
N LYS A 121 7.18 13.97 13.03
CA LYS A 121 6.90 14.71 14.28
C LYS A 121 8.19 15.05 15.01
N ARG A 122 9.13 14.10 15.11
CA ARG A 122 10.43 14.32 15.76
C ARG A 122 11.29 15.38 15.07
N GLN A 123 11.34 15.39 13.74
CA GLN A 123 12.10 16.39 12.99
C GLN A 123 11.54 17.81 13.10
N LYS A 124 10.23 17.95 13.36
CA LYS A 124 9.58 19.26 13.51
C LYS A 124 9.70 19.85 14.92
N THR A 125 10.03 19.02 15.91
CA THR A 125 10.23 19.44 17.31
C THR A 125 11.68 19.83 17.59
N ARG A 126 12.63 19.48 16.72
CA ARG A 126 13.97 20.07 16.68
C ARG A 126 13.99 21.29 15.78
#